data_AF-A0A7H4LX85-F1
#
_entry.id   AF-A0A7H4LX85-F1
#
_cell.length_a   1.000
_cell.length_b   1.000
_cell.length_c   1.000
_cell.angle_alpha   90.00
_cell.angle_beta   90.00
_cell.angle_gamma   90.00
#
_symmetry.space_group_name_H-M   'P 1'
#
loop_
_entity.id
_entity.type
_entity.pdbx_description
1 polymer ?
#
loop_
_entity_poly.entity_id
_entity_poly.type
_entity_poly.pdbx_seq_one_letter_code
_entity_poly.pdbx_strand_id
1 'polypeptide(L)'
;MAAQGFLLIASFILLLMILARPLGTALATMINDAPLPGLAGIERGLWRAAGIRSQEMNWYQYLFAILLFNALGLLVLFTLLMFQGSLPLNPQHLPGLSWDLALNTAVSFVSNTNWQAYAGETTMSSLSQMAGWRCKTSSPPPPASR
;
A
#
# COMPACT_ATOMS: atom_id res chain seq x y z
N MET A 1 2.45 -14.57 -34.34
CA MET A 1 3.14 -13.55 -33.51
C MET A 1 2.35 -12.24 -33.47
N ALA A 2 2.23 -11.48 -34.55
CA ALA A 2 1.57 -10.16 -34.55
C ALA A 2 0.07 -10.18 -34.16
N ALA A 3 -0.72 -11.10 -34.73
CA ALA A 3 -2.15 -11.23 -34.43
C ALA A 3 -2.43 -11.58 -32.96
N GLN A 4 -1.56 -12.36 -32.33
CA GLN A 4 -1.70 -12.77 -30.93
C GLN A 4 -1.35 -11.62 -29.97
N GLY A 5 -0.36 -10.81 -30.30
CA GLY A 5 -0.06 -9.58 -29.56
C GLY A 5 -1.21 -8.56 -29.64
N PHE A 6 -1.81 -8.41 -30.83
CA PHE A 6 -2.99 -7.54 -31.00
C PHE A 6 -4.18 -8.02 -30.16
N LEU A 7 -4.49 -9.33 -30.18
CA LEU A 7 -5.56 -9.90 -29.36
C LEU A 7 -5.31 -9.71 -27.85
N LEU A 8 -4.07 -9.85 -27.38
CA LEU A 8 -3.71 -9.58 -25.98
C LEU A 8 -3.97 -8.13 -25.59
N ILE A 9 -3.51 -7.18 -26.40
CA ILE A 9 -3.68 -5.74 -26.12
C ILE A 9 -5.17 -5.37 -26.15
N ALA A 10 -5.90 -5.83 -27.16
CA ALA A 10 -7.32 -5.54 -27.31
C ALA A 10 -8.15 -6.12 -26.16
N SER A 11 -7.90 -7.38 -25.77
CA SER A 11 -8.60 -8.02 -24.64
C SER A 11 -8.23 -7.38 -23.30
N PHE A 12 -6.96 -7.00 -23.09
CA PHE A 12 -6.52 -6.28 -21.91
C PHE A 12 -7.22 -4.93 -21.76
N ILE A 13 -7.23 -4.10 -22.83
CA ILE A 13 -7.90 -2.80 -22.80
C ILE A 13 -9.40 -2.97 -22.57
N LEU A 14 -10.03 -3.95 -23.22
CA LEU A 14 -11.45 -4.20 -23.06
C LEU A 14 -11.79 -4.55 -21.60
N LEU A 15 -11.07 -5.50 -21.01
CA LEU A 15 -11.26 -5.89 -19.61
C LEU A 15 -10.95 -4.74 -18.65
N LEU A 16 -9.87 -3.99 -18.90
CA LEU A 16 -9.51 -2.82 -18.12
C LEU A 16 -10.64 -1.79 -18.11
N MET A 17 -11.25 -1.49 -19.26
CA MET A 17 -12.35 -0.53 -19.36
C MET A 17 -13.63 -1.02 -18.68
N ILE A 18 -13.93 -2.32 -18.78
CA ILE A 18 -15.08 -2.94 -18.10
C ILE A 18 -14.93 -2.81 -16.58
N LEU A 19 -13.72 -3.03 -16.03
CA LEU A 19 -13.45 -2.91 -14.59
C LEU A 19 -13.26 -1.45 -14.14
N ALA A 20 -12.68 -0.59 -14.98
CA ALA A 20 -12.43 0.81 -14.65
C ALA A 20 -13.74 1.60 -14.53
N ARG A 21 -14.79 1.23 -15.26
CA ARG A 21 -16.11 1.90 -15.19
C ARG A 21 -16.75 1.85 -13.79
N PRO A 22 -17.02 0.67 -13.19
CA PRO A 22 -17.63 0.60 -11.86
C PRO A 22 -16.72 1.19 -10.78
N LEU A 23 -15.40 0.99 -10.90
CA LEU A 23 -14.42 1.51 -9.96
C LEU A 23 -14.34 3.04 -10.03
N GLY A 24 -14.38 3.61 -11.23
CA GLY A 24 -14.44 5.05 -11.46
C GLY A 24 -15.73 5.68 -10.93
N THR A 25 -16.89 5.03 -11.08
CA THR A 25 -18.13 5.52 -10.48
C THR A 25 -18.08 5.50 -8.95
N ALA A 26 -17.48 4.48 -8.34
CA ALA A 26 -17.31 4.41 -6.89
C ALA A 26 -16.35 5.50 -6.38
N LEU A 27 -15.25 5.76 -7.09
CA LEU A 27 -14.35 6.87 -6.77
C LEU A 27 -15.06 8.22 -6.91
N ALA A 28 -15.87 8.40 -7.96
CA ALA A 28 -16.65 9.63 -8.14
C ALA A 28 -17.65 9.85 -7.00
N THR A 29 -18.31 8.82 -6.48
CA THR A 29 -19.18 8.94 -5.31
C THR A 29 -18.40 9.35 -4.06
N MET A 30 -17.21 8.79 -3.85
CA MET A 30 -16.35 9.12 -2.71
C MET A 30 -15.80 10.56 -2.78
N ILE A 31 -15.46 11.03 -3.98
CA ILE A 31 -14.99 12.41 -4.20
C ILE A 31 -16.12 13.43 -3.91
N ASN A 32 -17.38 13.07 -4.16
CA ASN A 32 -18.53 13.93 -3.89
C ASN A 32 -19.04 13.81 -2.43
N ASP A 33 -18.24 13.28 -1.51
CA ASP A 33 -18.59 13.03 -0.10
C ASP A 33 -19.87 12.19 0.09
N ALA A 34 -20.27 11.41 -0.93
CA ALA A 34 -21.41 10.51 -0.84
C ALA A 34 -20.94 9.15 -0.27
N PRO A 35 -21.56 8.66 0.83
CA PRO A 35 -21.17 7.38 1.41
C PRO A 35 -21.50 6.24 0.44
N LEU A 36 -20.62 5.25 0.37
CA LEU A 36 -20.84 4.09 -0.47
C LEU A 36 -22.08 3.31 0.03
N PRO A 37 -22.92 2.79 -0.88
CA PRO A 37 -24.12 2.04 -0.52
C PRO A 37 -23.74 0.80 0.32
N GLY A 38 -24.20 0.78 1.58
CA GLY A 38 -23.94 -0.30 2.55
C GLY A 38 -22.82 -0.04 3.55
N LEU A 39 -21.94 0.95 3.34
CA LEU A 39 -20.80 1.23 4.23
C LEU A 39 -21.03 2.43 5.18
N ALA A 40 -22.08 3.22 4.93
CA ALA A 40 -22.39 4.43 5.70
C ALA A 40 -22.49 4.21 7.23
N GLY A 41 -22.95 3.05 7.68
CA GLY A 41 -23.04 2.72 9.11
C GLY A 41 -21.68 2.47 9.75
N ILE A 42 -20.79 1.77 9.04
CA ILE A 42 -19.44 1.45 9.51
C ILE A 42 -18.56 2.71 9.47
N GLU A 43 -18.67 3.50 8.40
CA GLU A 43 -17.95 4.77 8.25
C GLU A 43 -18.22 5.72 9.42
N ARG A 44 -19.49 5.87 9.84
CA ARG A 44 -19.84 6.69 11.00
C ARG A 44 -19.25 6.16 12.31
N GLY A 45 -19.19 4.84 12.47
CA GLY A 45 -18.57 4.21 13.64
C GLY A 45 -17.06 4.48 13.68
N LEU A 46 -16.40 4.33 12.53
CA LEU A 46 -14.97 4.55 12.38
C LEU A 46 -14.59 6.02 12.54
N TRP A 47 -15.35 6.95 11.95
CA TRP A 47 -15.14 8.39 12.09
C TRP A 47 -15.30 8.85 13.55
N ARG A 48 -16.26 8.28 14.27
CA ARG A 48 -16.43 8.53 15.71
C ARG A 48 -15.25 7.99 16.53
N ALA A 49 -14.81 6.77 16.26
CA ALA A 49 -13.67 6.17 16.96
C ALA A 49 -12.36 6.92 16.68
N ALA A 50 -12.16 7.40 15.46
CA ALA A 50 -10.99 8.17 15.05
C ALA A 50 -11.09 9.67 15.44
N GLY A 51 -12.22 10.12 15.98
CA GLY A 51 -12.45 11.53 16.33
C GLY A 51 -12.48 12.48 15.13
N ILE A 52 -12.66 11.96 13.92
CA ILE A 52 -12.64 12.73 12.67
C ILE A 52 -13.95 13.52 12.59
N ARG A 53 -13.84 14.85 12.56
CA ARG A 53 -14.96 15.74 12.26
C ARG A 53 -15.02 15.93 10.74
N SER A 54 -16.22 15.82 10.16
CA SER A 54 -16.49 16.16 8.76
C SER A 54 -16.41 17.68 8.60
N GLN A 55 -15.20 18.22 8.67
CA GLN A 55 -14.89 19.61 8.38
C GLN A 55 -14.13 19.65 7.06
N GLU A 56 -14.54 20.56 6.18
CA GLU A 56 -13.80 20.81 4.95
C GLU A 56 -12.42 21.37 5.27
N MET A 57 -11.39 20.76 4.67
CA MET A 57 -10.00 21.18 4.85
C MET A 57 -9.62 22.16 3.75
N ASN A 58 -9.03 23.30 4.14
CA ASN A 58 -8.41 24.20 3.17
C ASN A 58 -7.18 23.51 2.53
N TRP A 59 -6.74 23.93 1.34
CA TRP A 59 -5.65 23.30 0.61
C TRP A 59 -4.34 23.19 1.42
N TYR A 60 -4.03 24.20 2.24
CA TYR A 60 -2.88 24.18 3.15
C TYR A 60 -3.01 23.09 4.22
N GLN A 61 -4.20 22.93 4.81
CA GLN A 61 -4.47 21.92 5.82
C GLN A 61 -4.39 20.52 5.21
N TYR A 62 -4.96 20.34 4.01
CA TYR A 62 -4.92 19.07 3.29
C TYR A 62 -3.49 18.67 2.90
N LEU A 63 -2.72 19.61 2.35
CA LEU A 63 -1.30 19.41 2.04
C LEU A 63 -0.51 19.03 3.29
N PHE A 64 -0.67 19.77 4.38
CA PHE A 64 0.05 19.52 5.62
C PHE A 64 -0.35 18.16 6.24
N ALA A 65 -1.63 17.79 6.19
CA ALA A 65 -2.08 16.48 6.67
C ALA A 65 -1.46 15.33 5.87
N ILE A 66 -1.40 15.44 4.54
CA ILE A 66 -0.75 14.43 3.69
C ILE A 66 0.75 14.35 4.01
N LEU A 67 1.44 15.49 4.12
CA LEU A 67 2.88 15.51 4.42
C LEU A 67 3.18 14.93 5.80
N LEU A 68 2.38 15.29 6.81
CA LEU A 68 2.53 14.78 8.16
C LEU A 68 2.27 13.27 8.22
N PHE A 69 1.23 12.78 7.54
CA PHE A 69 0.93 11.36 7.44
C PHE A 69 2.09 10.58 6.80
N ASN A 70 2.65 11.09 5.71
CA ASN A 70 3.81 10.48 5.05
C ASN A 70 5.06 10.52 5.93
N ALA A 71 5.32 11.63 6.62
CA ALA A 71 6.45 11.76 7.54
C ALA A 71 6.34 10.80 8.73
N LEU A 72 5.16 10.66 9.33
CA LEU A 72 4.89 9.69 10.40
C LEU A 72 5.05 8.26 9.89
N GLY A 73 4.52 7.95 8.71
CA GLY A 73 4.70 6.65 8.07
C GLY A 73 6.18 6.31 7.82
N LEU A 74 6.97 7.29 7.38
CA LEU A 74 8.41 7.17 7.20
C LEU A 74 9.11 6.86 8.52
N LEU A 75 8.80 7.62 9.58
CA LEU A 75 9.40 7.41 10.90
C LEU A 75 9.05 6.04 11.47
N VAL A 76 7.79 5.62 11.39
CA VAL A 76 7.34 4.31 11.86
C VAL A 76 8.04 3.19 11.09
N LEU A 77 8.09 3.27 9.75
CA LEU A 77 8.72 2.26 8.92
C LEU A 77 10.24 2.21 9.11
N PHE A 78 10.89 3.37 9.18
CA PHE A 78 12.32 3.47 9.46
C PHE A 78 12.68 2.86 10.82
N THR A 79 11.91 3.19 11.86
CA THR A 79 12.08 2.63 13.20
C THR A 79 11.86 1.11 13.19
N LEU A 80 10.82 0.63 12.51
CA LEU A 80 10.54 -0.79 12.40
C LEU A 80 11.69 -1.55 11.70
N LEU A 81 12.23 -1.01 10.61
CA LEU A 81 13.33 -1.64 9.85
C LEU A 81 14.66 -1.62 10.62
N MET A 82 14.94 -0.55 11.37
CA MET A 82 16.13 -0.43 12.24
C MET A 82 16.04 -1.38 13.44
N PHE A 83 14.88 -1.45 14.09
CA PHE A 83 14.66 -2.28 15.28
C PHE A 83 14.22 -3.71 14.95
N GLN A 84 14.14 -4.08 13.67
CA GLN A 84 13.72 -5.40 13.20
C GLN A 84 14.46 -6.56 13.88
N GLY A 85 15.74 -6.35 14.23
CA GLY A 85 16.55 -7.34 14.96
C GLY A 85 16.11 -7.62 16.41
N SER A 86 15.38 -6.69 17.04
CA SER A 86 14.88 -6.80 18.42
C SER A 86 13.41 -7.22 18.51
N LEU A 87 12.70 -7.30 17.37
CA LEU A 87 11.30 -7.70 17.37
C LEU A 87 11.17 -9.22 17.61
N PRO A 88 10.24 -9.66 18.49
CA PRO A 88 10.06 -11.06 18.88
C PRO A 88 9.57 -11.99 17.74
N LEU A 89 9.33 -11.46 16.54
CA LEU A 89 8.81 -12.16 15.36
C LEU A 89 9.89 -12.38 14.28
N ASN A 90 11.15 -12.56 14.70
CA ASN A 90 12.30 -12.80 13.82
C ASN A 90 12.85 -14.24 13.99
N PRO A 91 12.22 -15.26 13.40
CA PRO A 91 12.70 -16.65 13.48
C PRO A 91 14.01 -16.88 12.70
N GLN A 92 14.48 -15.90 11.90
CA GLN A 92 15.75 -15.97 11.16
C GLN A 92 16.87 -15.15 11.82
N HIS A 93 16.64 -14.50 12.97
CA HIS A 93 17.61 -13.65 13.67
C HIS A 93 18.36 -12.64 12.77
N LEU A 94 17.68 -12.15 11.73
CA LEU A 94 18.29 -11.19 10.80
C LEU A 94 18.57 -9.87 11.54
N PRO A 95 19.78 -9.30 11.38
CA PRO A 95 20.11 -8.02 11.99
C PRO A 95 19.21 -6.91 11.41
N GLY A 96 19.06 -5.81 12.14
CA GLY A 96 18.45 -4.59 11.59
C GLY A 96 19.19 -4.17 10.32
N LEU A 97 18.47 -3.60 9.36
CA LEU A 97 19.07 -3.10 8.13
C LEU A 97 20.08 -1.98 8.46
N SER A 98 21.10 -1.82 7.62
CA SER A 98 21.99 -0.66 7.71
C SER A 98 21.18 0.64 7.56
N TRP A 99 21.63 1.71 8.22
CA TRP A 99 20.86 2.96 8.32
C TRP A 99 20.49 3.54 6.95
N ASP A 100 21.38 3.42 5.97
CA ASP A 100 21.25 3.88 4.59
C ASP A 100 20.21 3.05 3.82
N LEU A 101 20.21 1.74 4.02
CA LEU A 101 19.24 0.83 3.39
C LEU A 101 17.85 0.96 4.02
N ALA A 102 17.77 1.11 5.35
CA ALA A 102 16.52 1.37 6.06
C ALA A 102 15.89 2.69 5.62
N LEU A 103 16.71 3.75 5.47
CA LEU A 103 16.25 5.06 5.00
C LEU A 103 15.77 4.99 3.54
N ASN A 104 16.56 4.42 2.63
CA ASN A 104 16.19 4.31 1.22
C ASN A 104 14.89 3.51 1.04
N THR A 105 14.76 2.40 1.78
CA THR A 105 13.56 1.57 1.77
C THR A 105 12.36 2.36 2.31
N ALA A 106 12.50 2.99 3.48
CA ALA A 106 11.40 3.75 4.09
C ALA A 106 10.91 4.90 3.19
N VAL A 107 11.84 5.68 2.62
CA VAL A 107 11.53 6.75 1.66
C VAL A 107 10.80 6.17 0.45
N SER A 108 11.30 5.08 -0.14
CA SER A 108 10.74 4.48 -1.35
C SER A 108 9.33 3.93 -1.16
N PHE A 109 9.01 3.41 0.03
CA PHE A 109 7.67 2.94 0.36
C PHE A 109 6.68 4.09 0.60
N VAL A 110 7.14 5.17 1.21
CA VAL A 110 6.33 6.37 1.48
C VAL A 110 6.10 7.19 0.21
N SER A 111 7.10 7.31 -0.66
CA SER A 111 6.99 7.96 -1.97
C SER A 111 6.28 7.12 -3.02
N ASN A 112 5.80 5.92 -2.65
CA ASN A 112 5.14 4.95 -3.54
C ASN A 112 5.99 4.55 -4.76
N THR A 113 7.31 4.71 -4.66
CA THR A 113 8.27 4.31 -5.71
C THR A 113 8.50 2.81 -5.67
N ASN A 114 8.42 2.19 -4.48
CA ASN A 114 8.63 0.76 -4.26
C ASN A 114 9.98 0.27 -4.84
N TRP A 115 11.03 1.08 -4.70
CA TRP A 115 12.39 0.69 -5.06
C TRP A 115 12.91 -0.37 -4.09
N GLN A 116 13.31 -1.52 -4.62
CA GLN A 116 13.78 -2.66 -3.84
C GLN A 116 15.28 -2.84 -4.06
N ALA A 117 16.08 -2.29 -3.16
CA ALA A 117 17.54 -2.44 -3.16
C ALA A 117 18.03 -3.69 -2.39
N TYR A 118 17.12 -4.64 -2.10
CA TYR A 118 17.39 -5.84 -1.30
C TYR A 118 17.08 -7.12 -2.10
N ALA A 119 17.89 -8.17 -1.93
CA ALA A 119 17.65 -9.47 -2.53
C ALA A 119 16.67 -10.28 -1.64
N GLY A 120 15.45 -10.50 -2.15
CA GLY A 120 14.32 -11.03 -1.38
C GLY A 120 14.44 -12.47 -0.86
N GLU A 121 15.38 -13.28 -1.37
CA GLU A 121 15.46 -14.72 -1.04
C GLU A 121 16.43 -15.08 0.09
N THR A 122 17.36 -14.19 0.46
CA THR A 122 18.39 -14.47 1.49
C THR A 122 18.30 -13.59 2.73
N THR A 123 17.33 -12.66 2.78
CA THR A 123 17.30 -11.59 3.81
C THR A 123 15.94 -11.38 4.45
N MET A 124 14.93 -12.23 4.20
CA MET A 124 13.59 -12.03 4.77
C MET A 124 12.94 -13.32 5.27
N SER A 125 12.52 -13.29 6.53
CA SER A 125 11.65 -14.29 7.13
C SER A 125 10.27 -14.29 6.47
N SER A 126 9.63 -15.46 6.38
CA SER A 126 8.28 -15.67 5.84
C SER A 126 7.23 -14.73 6.46
N LEU A 127 7.48 -14.19 7.65
CA LEU A 127 6.59 -13.25 8.33
C LEU A 127 6.66 -11.83 7.74
N SER A 128 7.84 -11.36 7.31
CA SER A 128 7.99 -10.08 6.62
C SER A 128 7.35 -10.11 5.23
N GLN A 129 7.38 -11.26 4.54
CA GLN A 129 6.62 -11.45 3.31
C GLN A 129 5.10 -11.42 3.57
N MET A 130 4.65 -12.01 4.69
CA MET A 130 3.22 -12.03 5.01
C MET A 130 2.70 -10.67 5.50
N ALA A 131 3.47 -9.92 6.28
CA ALA A 131 3.09 -8.58 6.76
C ALA A 131 3.28 -7.49 5.69
N GLY A 132 4.36 -7.57 4.90
CA GLY A 132 4.67 -6.59 3.86
C GLY A 132 3.85 -6.75 2.58
N TRP A 133 3.68 -7.99 2.08
CA TRP A 133 3.00 -8.21 0.80
C TRP A 133 1.49 -8.41 0.94
N ARG A 134 0.99 -9.13 1.97
CA ARG A 134 -0.47 -9.35 2.11
C ARG A 134 -1.24 -8.15 2.67
N CYS A 135 -0.59 -7.23 3.38
CA CYS A 135 -1.30 -6.05 3.88
C CYS A 135 -1.48 -4.98 2.78
N LYS A 136 -0.74 -5.06 1.66
CA LYS A 136 -0.78 -4.06 0.58
C LYS A 136 -1.14 -4.61 -0.80
N THR A 137 -1.01 -5.90 -1.06
CA THR A 137 -1.27 -6.52 -2.36
C THR A 137 -2.14 -7.77 -2.22
N SER A 138 -3.41 -7.66 -2.59
CA SER A 138 -4.36 -8.78 -2.68
C SER A 138 -4.29 -9.48 -4.04
N SER A 139 -3.13 -10.00 -4.41
CA SER A 139 -3.01 -10.89 -5.58
C SER A 139 -2.39 -12.23 -5.19
N PRO A 140 -2.95 -13.35 -5.69
CA PRO A 140 -2.45 -14.69 -5.35
C PRO A 140 -1.08 -14.95 -5.98
N PRO A 141 -0.19 -15.70 -5.31
CA PRO A 141 1.12 -16.03 -5.86
C PRO A 141 0.98 -16.98 -7.06
N PRO A 142 1.82 -16.83 -8.11
CA PRO A 142 1.83 -17.77 -9.23
C PRO A 142 2.33 -19.15 -8.77
N PRO A 143 1.84 -20.25 -9.39
CA PRO A 143 2.24 -21.60 -9.02
C PRO A 143 3.72 -21.85 -9.39
N ALA A 144 4.46 -22.42 -8.45
CA ALA A 144 5.84 -22.85 -8.63
C ALA A 144 5.91 -23.96 -9.69
N SER A 145 6.54 -23.70 -10.82
CA SER A 145 6.97 -24.73 -11.77
C SER A 145 8.26 -25.37 -11.28
N ARG A 146 8.25 -26.71 -11.16
CA ARG A 146 9.45 -27.55 -11.05
C ARG A 146 10.36 -27.43 -12.26
#